data_AF-C7DAU3-F1
#
_entry.id   AF-C7DAU3-F1
#
_cell.length_a   1.000
_cell.length_b   1.000
_cell.length_c   1.000
_cell.angle_alpha   90.00
_cell.angle_beta   90.00
_cell.angle_gamma   90.00
#
_symmetry.space_group_name_H-M   'P 1'
#
loop_
_entity.id
_entity.type
_entity.pdbx_description
1 polymer ?
#
loop_
_entity_poly.entity_id
_entity_poly.type
_entity_poly.pdbx_seq_one_letter_code
_entity_poly.pdbx_strand_id
1 'polypeptide(L)' 'MTPHFFGYGSLVNLSTHDYPDARNATLRGWRREWRHTDVQPFAFLSARPVSGAEIDGVIAAVPNAD' A
#
# COMPACT_ATOMS: atom_id res chain seq x y z
N MET A 1 14.84 5.89 -14.67
CA MET A 1 13.61 6.32 -13.98
C MET A 1 13.58 5.58 -12.66
N THR A 2 13.48 6.26 -11.52
CA THR A 2 13.47 5.59 -10.20
C THR A 2 12.14 4.86 -10.02
N PRO A 3 12.11 3.54 -9.75
CA PRO A 3 10.87 2.81 -9.53
C PRO A 3 10.19 3.29 -8.25
N HIS A 4 8.86 3.28 -8.25
CA HIS A 4 8.04 3.67 -7.11
C HIS A 4 7.02 2.57 -6.80
N PHE A 5 6.64 2.47 -5.53
CA PHE A 5 5.54 1.60 -5.09
C PHE A 5 4.41 2.43 -4.49
N PHE A 6 3.22 1.81 -4.39
CA PHE A 6 2.08 2.35 -3.66
C PHE A 6 1.81 1.50 -2.42
N GLY A 7 2.05 2.07 -1.24
CA GLY A 7 1.74 1.47 0.05
C GLY A 7 0.31 1.80 0.50
N TYR A 8 -0.48 0.77 0.82
CA TYR A 8 -1.89 0.90 1.22
C TYR A 8 -2.22 0.27 2.57
N GLY A 9 -1.23 -0.31 3.25
CA GLY A 9 -1.35 -0.96 4.54
C GLY A 9 -0.32 -0.42 5.53
N SER A 10 0.44 -1.31 6.19
CA SER A 10 1.47 -0.93 7.16
C SER A 10 2.48 0.09 6.63
N LEU A 11 2.77 0.05 5.32
CA LEU A 11 3.68 0.96 4.62
C LEU A 11 3.28 2.44 4.70
N VAL A 12 2.03 2.77 5.02
CA VAL A 12 1.61 4.17 5.22
C VAL A 12 2.19 4.76 6.51
N ASN A 13 2.64 3.91 7.44
CA ASN A 13 3.30 4.35 8.65
C ASN A 13 4.76 4.69 8.36
N LEU A 14 5.04 5.96 8.04
CA LEU A 14 6.40 6.44 7.75
C LEU A 14 7.30 6.55 8.98
N SER A 15 6.79 6.31 10.19
CA SER A 15 7.66 6.26 11.38
C SER A 15 8.45 4.96 11.47
N THR A 16 8.07 3.92 10.73
CA THR A 16 8.73 2.60 10.78
C THR A 16 9.67 2.35 9.61
N HIS A 17 9.65 3.19 8.57
CA HIS A 17 10.45 3.04 7.37
C HIS A 17 10.86 4.41 6.81
N ASP A 18 12.15 4.55 6.46
CA ASP A 18 12.65 5.73 5.76
C ASP A 18 12.63 5.47 4.25
N TYR A 19 11.52 5.86 3.61
CA TYR A 19 11.34 5.74 2.16
C TYR A 19 11.61 7.09 1.46
N PRO A 20 12.53 7.16 0.48
CA PRO A 20 12.76 8.38 -0.27
C PRO A 20 11.52 8.84 -1.06
N ASP A 21 11.30 10.14 -1.16
CA ASP A 21 10.17 10.77 -1.86
C ASP A 21 8.78 10.21 -1.44
N ALA A 22 8.64 9.85 -0.15
CA ALA A 22 7.37 9.42 0.40
C ALA A 22 6.34 10.57 0.39
N ARG A 23 5.23 10.35 -0.32
CA ARG A 23 4.13 11.32 -0.43
C ARG A 23 2.77 10.65 -0.39
N ASN A 24 1.78 11.36 0.15
CA ASN A 24 0.40 10.90 0.15
C ASN A 24 -0.11 10.78 -1.29
N ALA A 25 -0.91 9.74 -1.54
CA ALA A 25 -1.51 9.49 -2.84
C ALA A 25 -2.87 8.79 -2.69
N THR A 26 -3.70 8.93 -3.72
CA THR A 26 -5.00 8.23 -3.81
C THR A 26 -5.00 7.34 -5.04
N LEU A 27 -5.33 6.07 -4.84
CA LEU A 27 -5.43 5.06 -5.89
C LEU A 27 -6.90 4.77 -6.20
N ARG A 28 -7.33 5.09 -7.43
CA ARG A 28 -8.68 4.84 -7.93
C ARG A 28 -8.84 3.42 -8.46
N GLY A 29 -10.05 2.87 -8.39
CA GLY A 29 -10.40 1.54 -8.87
C GLY A 29 -10.08 0.41 -7.88
N TRP A 30 -9.76 0.74 -6.63
CA TRP A 30 -9.34 -0.22 -5.61
C TRP A 30 -10.11 -0.02 -4.31
N ARG A 31 -10.21 -1.09 -3.52
CA ARG A 31 -10.77 -1.06 -2.16
C ARG A 31 -9.91 -1.91 -1.24
N ARG A 32 -9.65 -1.41 -0.02
CA ARG A 32 -9.02 -2.19 1.04
C ARG A 32 -10.01 -3.19 1.62
N GLU A 33 -9.53 -4.36 1.97
CA GLU A 33 -10.32 -5.42 2.60
C GLU A 33 -9.48 -6.23 3.57
N TRP A 34 -10.09 -6.60 4.70
CA TRP A 34 -9.48 -7.57 5.61
C TRP A 34 -9.74 -8.97 5.09
N ARG A 35 -8.68 -9.75 4.90
CA ARG A 35 -8.74 -11.14 4.45
C ARG A 35 -8.21 -12.05 5.53
N HIS A 36 -9.01 -13.04 5.86
CA HIS A 36 -8.59 -14.18 6.68
C HIS A 36 -8.24 -15.33 5.74
N THR A 37 -7.13 -16.00 6.01
CA THR A 37 -6.71 -17.22 5.29
C THR A 37 -6.36 -18.28 6.32
N ASP A 38 -6.34 -19.54 5.90
CA ASP A 38 -5.98 -20.64 6.80
C ASP A 38 -4.47 -20.68 7.13
N VAL A 39 -3.69 -19.72 6.62
CA VAL A 39 -2.23 -19.63 6.82
C VAL A 39 -1.87 -18.97 8.15
N GLN A 40 -2.66 -18.00 8.62
CA GLN A 40 -2.42 -17.28 9.87
C GLN A 40 -3.73 -17.07 10.63
N PRO A 41 -3.72 -17.09 11.98
CA PRO A 41 -4.93 -16.97 12.79
C PRO A 41 -5.52 -15.56 12.82
N PHE A 42 -4.90 -14.59 12.13
CA PHE A 42 -5.34 -13.21 12.07
C PHE A 42 -5.57 -12.78 10.63
N ALA A 43 -6.55 -11.88 10.45
CA ALA A 43 -6.78 -11.27 9.15
C ALA A 43 -5.66 -10.27 8.81
N PHE A 44 -5.27 -10.22 7.55
CA PHE A 44 -4.36 -9.21 7.01
C PHE A 44 -5.11 -8.26 6.08
N LEU A 45 -4.58 -7.05 5.94
CA LEU A 45 -5.12 -6.05 5.04
C LEU A 45 -4.65 -6.34 3.61
N SER A 46 -5.59 -6.49 2.70
CA SER A 46 -5.37 -6.64 1.26
C SER A 46 -6.08 -5.53 0.49
N ALA A 47 -5.87 -5.48 -0.82
CA ALA A 47 -6.60 -4.61 -1.73
C ALA A 47 -7.11 -5.41 -2.93
N ARG A 48 -8.32 -5.11 -3.39
CA ARG A 48 -8.87 -5.69 -4.61
C ARG A 48 -9.44 -4.64 -5.57
N PRO A 49 -9.51 -4.94 -6.88
CA PRO A 49 -10.14 -4.06 -7.85
C PRO A 49 -11.63 -3.88 -7.55
N VAL A 50 -12.09 -2.63 -7.55
CA VAL A 50 -13.49 -2.23 -7.40
C VAL A 50 -13.73 -0.95 -8.20
N SER A 51 -14.60 -1.02 -9.21
CA SER A 51 -14.98 0.16 -9.99
C SER A 51 -15.63 1.23 -9.11
N GLY A 52 -15.27 2.50 -9.33
CA GLY A 52 -15.82 3.65 -8.60
C GLY A 52 -15.31 3.82 -7.16
N ALA A 53 -14.43 2.93 -6.68
CA ALA A 53 -13.81 3.07 -5.36
C ALA A 53 -12.44 3.77 -5.46
N GLU A 54 -11.97 4.29 -4.34
CA GLU A 54 -10.62 4.80 -4.18
C GLU A 54 -10.08 4.51 -2.78
N ILE A 55 -8.76 4.43 -2.67
CA ILE A 55 -8.06 4.23 -1.39
C ILE A 55 -6.90 5.21 -1.29
N ASP A 56 -6.70 5.75 -0.09
CA ASP A 56 -5.51 6.53 0.20
C ASP A 56 -4.30 5.62 0.45
N GLY A 57 -3.12 6.20 0.37
CA GLY A 57 -1.88 5.50 0.62
C GLY A 57 -0.69 6.44 0.46
N VAL A 58 0.47 5.82 0.31
CA VAL A 58 1.73 6.51 0.09
C VAL A 58 2.34 6.02 -1.21
N ILE A 59 2.85 6.94 -2.02
CA ILE A 59 3.82 6.63 -3.06
C ILE A 59 5.21 6.93 -2.51
N ALA A 60 6.14 6.02 -2.71
CA ALA A 60 7.54 6.17 -2.30
C ALA A 60 8.46 5.54 -3.34
N ALA A 61 9.68 6.04 -3.46
CA ALA A 61 10.71 5.44 -4.28
C ALA A 61 11.20 4.13 -3.65
N VAL A 62 11.49 3.13 -4.49
CA VAL A 62 12.18 1.90 -4.03
C VAL A 62 13.64 2.27 -3.76
N PRO A 63 14.16 2.10 -2.54
CA PRO A 63 15.58 2.31 -2.26
C PRO A 63 16.42 1.41 -3.17
N ASN A 64 17.51 1.93 -3.75
CA ASN A 64 18.45 1.16 -4.61
C ASN A 64 17.87 0.49 -5.88
N ALA A 65 16.56 0.60 -6.13
CA ALA A 65 15.88 0.05 -7.30
C ALA A 65 16.00 -1.48 -7.48
N ASP A 66 16.13 -2.25 -6.39
CA ASP A 66 16.18 -3.71 -6.38
C ASP A 66 14.81 -4.41 -6.18
#